data_AF-D3MPF9-F1
#
_entry.id   AF-D3MPF9-F1
#
_cell.length_a   1.000
_cell.length_b   1.000
_cell.length_c   1.000
_cell.angle_alpha   90.00
_cell.angle_beta   90.00
_cell.angle_gamma   90.00
#
_symmetry.space_group_name_H-M   'P 1'
#
loop_
_entity.id
_entity.type
_entity.pdbx_description
1 polymer ?
#
loop_
_entity_poly.entity_id
_entity_poly.type
_entity_poly.pdbx_seq_one_letter_code
_entity_poly.pdbx_strand_id
1 'polypeptide(L)' 'MLDIKNIMEDRGLDIGLLGAALNISDEEISEILENNDPSMLDDILLGELARVLDIDVQELIVE' A
#
# COMPACT_ATOMS: atom_id res chain seq x y z
N MET A 1 -11.55 2.12 7.73
CA MET A 1 -10.54 1.45 6.88
C MET A 1 -10.13 2.44 5.81
N LEU A 2 -8.84 2.75 5.75
CA LEU A 2 -8.25 3.60 4.73
C LEU A 2 -8.45 2.93 3.36
N ASP A 3 -8.70 3.71 2.29
CA ASP A 3 -8.78 3.18 0.92
C ASP A 3 -7.44 3.46 0.23
N ILE A 4 -6.59 2.45 0.18
CA ILE A 4 -5.22 2.57 -0.37
C ILE A 4 -5.29 2.98 -1.85
N LYS A 5 -6.27 2.47 -2.58
CA LYS A 5 -6.43 2.74 -4.00
C LYS A 5 -6.75 4.20 -4.26
N ASN A 6 -7.66 4.79 -3.49
CA ASN A 6 -7.97 6.23 -3.64
C ASN A 6 -6.74 7.10 -3.36
N ILE A 7 -5.94 6.75 -2.35
CA ILE A 7 -4.71 7.51 -2.02
C ILE A 7 -3.68 7.39 -3.14
N MET A 8 -3.55 6.20 -3.73
CA MET A 8 -2.69 6.00 -4.89
C MET A 8 -3.14 6.87 -6.07
N GLU A 9 -4.43 6.86 -6.40
CA GLU A 9 -5.00 7.67 -7.49
C GLU A 9 -4.78 9.16 -7.25
N ASP A 10 -5.03 9.65 -6.03
CA ASP A 10 -4.80 11.05 -5.64
C ASP A 10 -3.32 11.47 -5.75
N ARG A 11 -2.40 10.53 -5.52
CA ARG A 11 -0.94 10.75 -5.58
C ARG A 11 -0.34 10.43 -6.95
N GLY A 12 -1.13 9.96 -7.91
CA GLY A 12 -0.65 9.54 -9.23
C GLY A 12 0.28 8.33 -9.18
N LEU A 13 0.13 7.47 -8.17
CA LEU A 13 0.85 6.22 -8.02
C LEU A 13 0.10 5.12 -8.79
N ASP A 14 0.82 4.40 -9.64
CA ASP A 14 0.32 3.18 -10.25
C ASP A 14 0.86 1.94 -9.52
N ILE A 15 0.28 0.79 -9.87
CA ILE A 15 0.64 -0.52 -9.28
C ILE A 15 2.12 -0.83 -9.47
N GLY A 16 2.69 -0.52 -10.65
CA GLY A 16 4.09 -0.81 -10.95
C GLY A 16 5.07 0.06 -10.16
N LEU A 17 4.72 1.33 -9.92
CA LEU A 17 5.48 2.22 -9.05
C LEU A 17 5.46 1.74 -7.60
N LEU A 18 4.30 1.28 -7.11
CA LEU A 18 4.18 0.74 -5.76
C LEU A 18 4.94 -0.58 -5.62
N GLY A 19 4.80 -1.49 -6.58
CA GLY A 19 5.53 -2.76 -6.62
C GLY A 19 7.04 -2.55 -6.64
N ALA A 20 7.52 -1.61 -7.46
CA ALA A 20 8.93 -1.22 -7.47
C ALA A 20 9.40 -0.61 -6.15
N ALA A 21 8.58 0.21 -5.50
CA ALA A 21 8.94 0.86 -4.23
C ALA A 21 8.99 -0.13 -3.06
N LEU A 22 8.06 -1.10 -3.04
CA LEU A 22 7.97 -2.14 -2.03
C LEU A 22 8.83 -3.37 -2.36
N ASN A 23 9.42 -3.41 -3.56
CA ASN A 23 10.18 -4.55 -4.07
C ASN A 23 9.36 -5.86 -4.03
N ILE A 24 8.09 -5.78 -4.44
CA ILE A 24 7.16 -6.90 -4.59
C ILE A 24 6.51 -6.85 -5.97
N SER A 25 5.84 -7.92 -6.38
CA SER A 25 5.22 -8.01 -7.70
C SER A 25 3.97 -7.14 -7.82
N ASP A 26 3.67 -6.71 -9.05
CA ASP A 26 2.41 -6.01 -9.38
C ASP A 26 1.18 -6.85 -9.01
N GLU A 27 1.31 -8.18 -9.05
CA GLU A 27 0.27 -9.14 -8.66
C GLU A 27 -0.02 -9.07 -7.15
N GLU A 28 1.02 -9.04 -6.31
CA GLU A 28 0.87 -8.87 -4.85
C GLU A 28 0.24 -7.53 -4.49
N ILE A 29 0.66 -6.44 -5.15
CA ILE A 29 0.03 -5.12 -4.96
C ILE A 29 -1.45 -5.17 -5.36
N SER A 30 -1.77 -5.78 -6.49
CA SER A 30 -3.15 -5.90 -6.95
C SER A 30 -4.01 -6.65 -5.94
N GLU A 31 -3.51 -7.74 -5.36
CA GLU A 31 -4.20 -8.51 -4.33
C GLU A 31 -4.49 -7.67 -3.07
N ILE A 32 -3.50 -6.88 -2.62
CA ILE A 32 -3.67 -5.95 -1.48
C ILE A 32 -4.74 -4.91 -1.77
N LEU A 33 -4.74 -4.32 -2.98
CA LEU A 33 -5.69 -3.28 -3.38
C LEU A 33 -7.10 -3.83 -3.59
N GLU A 34 -7.25 -5.03 -4.16
CA GLU A 34 -8.54 -5.68 -4.37
C GLU A 34 -9.22 -6.05 -3.05
N ASN A 35 -8.45 -6.52 -2.08
CA ASN A 35 -8.94 -6.82 -0.73
C ASN A 35 -8.97 -5.59 0.18
N ASN A 36 -8.33 -4.50 -0.24
CA ASN A 36 -8.03 -3.32 0.57
C ASN A 36 -7.45 -3.70 1.95
N ASP A 37 -6.54 -4.69 1.95
CA ASP A 37 -6.00 -5.32 3.15
C ASP A 37 -4.47 -5.19 3.20
N PRO A 38 -3.95 -4.09 3.78
CA PRO A 38 -2.51 -3.91 3.95
C PRO A 38 -1.88 -4.91 4.92
N SER A 39 -2.66 -5.63 5.74
CA SER A 39 -2.12 -6.61 6.71
C SER A 39 -1.50 -7.85 6.05
N MET A 40 -1.71 -8.02 4.74
CA MET A 40 -1.01 -9.03 3.93
C MET A 40 0.50 -8.73 3.80
N LEU A 41 0.92 -7.49 4.04
CA LEU A 41 2.31 -7.06 4.08
C LEU A 41 2.93 -7.32 5.46
N ASP A 42 4.22 -7.62 5.50
CA ASP A 42 4.97 -7.64 6.76
C ASP A 42 5.19 -6.22 7.32
N ASP A 43 5.62 -6.13 8.59
CA ASP A 43 5.80 -4.85 9.29
C ASP A 43 6.76 -3.88 8.55
N ILE A 44 7.75 -4.42 7.81
CA ILE A 44 8.72 -3.60 7.07
C ILE A 44 8.02 -3.00 5.85
N LEU A 45 7.31 -3.82 5.09
CA LEU A 45 6.58 -3.40 3.90
C LEU A 45 5.40 -2.49 4.24
N LEU A 46 4.73 -2.68 5.38
CA LEU A 46 3.74 -1.74 5.91
C LEU A 46 4.34 -0.35 6.14
N GLY A 47 5.54 -0.29 6.73
CA GLY A 47 6.25 0.97 6.95
C GLY A 47 6.66 1.64 5.64
N GLU A 48 7.16 0.88 4.67
CA GLU A 48 7.50 1.41 3.35
C GLU A 48 6.25 1.84 2.57
N LEU A 49 5.14 1.11 2.67
CA LEU A 49 3.87 1.49 2.05
C LEU A 49 3.37 2.82 2.63
N ALA A 50 3.36 2.96 3.95
CA ALA A 50 2.97 4.21 4.61
C ALA A 50 3.85 5.39 4.17
N ARG A 51 5.15 5.15 4.00
CA ARG A 51 6.11 6.14 3.53
C ARG A 51 5.85 6.55 2.07
N VAL A 52 5.60 5.59 1.17
CA VAL A 52 5.31 5.84 -0.25
C VAL A 52 3.99 6.61 -0.39
N LEU A 53 3.00 6.19 0.38
CA LEU A 53 1.71 6.85 0.48
C LEU A 53 1.74 8.10 1.36
N ASP A 54 2.88 8.48 1.93
CA ASP A 54 3.09 9.63 2.83
C ASP A 54 1.91 9.87 3.79
N ILE A 55 1.62 8.82 4.56
CA ILE A 55 0.64 8.73 5.65
C ILE A 55 1.31 8.13 6.90
N ASP A 56 0.65 8.21 8.05
CA ASP A 56 1.10 7.46 9.22
C ASP A 56 0.83 5.96 9.04
N VAL A 57 1.78 5.10 9.41
CA VAL A 57 1.59 3.64 9.37
C VAL A 57 0.42 3.19 10.24
N GLN A 58 0.09 3.94 11.30
CA GLN A 58 -1.09 3.69 12.12
C GLN A 58 -2.41 3.85 11.34
N GLU A 59 -2.42 4.59 10.22
CA GLU A 59 -3.59 4.70 9.35
C GLU A 59 -3.81 3.45 8.48
N LEU A 60 -2.78 2.61 8.32
CA LEU A 60 -2.88 1.30 7.65
C LEU A 60 -3.26 0.18 8.61
N ILE A 61 -2.84 0.29 9.88
CA ILE A 61 -3.08 -0.69 10.94
C ILE A 61 -4.30 -0.22 11.76
N VAL A 62 -5.47 -0.18 11.15
CA VAL A 62 -6.71 0.14 11.88
C VAL A 62 -7.32 -1.15 12.41
N GLU A 63 -7.33 -1.32 13.74
CA GLU A 63 -8.12 -2.36 14.45
C GLU A 63 -9.63 -2.28 14.13
#